data_AF-X6L6Y3-F1
#
_entry.id   AF-X6L6Y3-F1
#
_cell.length_a   1.000
_cell.length_b   1.000
_cell.length_c   1.000
_cell.angle_alpha   90.00
_cell.angle_beta   90.00
_cell.angle_gamma   90.00
#
_symmetry.space_group_name_H-M   'P 1'
#
loop_
_entity.id
_entity.type
_entity.pdbx_description
1 polymer ?
#
loop_
_entity_poly.entity_id
_entity_poly.type
_entity_poly.pdbx_seq_one_letter_code
_entity_poly.pdbx_strand_id
1 'polypeptide(L)'
;VYCALGIAYNGKGEYDKASDYHQQALEIQLKNVGDSHNDVASSYDSLGRVYCMKAEYDKAYEYHEKALNIYLKQLDENQIDVSLCYCHLGNVLRGKGEYVKSIEYDGLIIVICGQGENGNMLWKIFIN
;
A
#
# COMPACT_ATOMS: atom_id res chain seq x y z
N VAL A 1 -12.48 16.15 -2.89
CA VAL A 1 -12.16 17.24 -1.93
C VAL A 1 -11.41 16.71 -0.72
N TYR A 2 -11.94 15.73 0.01
CA TYR A 2 -11.28 15.18 1.19
C TYR A 2 -9.89 14.57 0.93
N CYS A 3 -9.68 13.82 -0.16
CA CYS A 3 -8.34 13.31 -0.49
C CYS A 3 -7.30 14.42 -0.65
N ALA A 4 -7.66 15.54 -1.29
CA ALA A 4 -6.75 16.66 -1.49
C ALA A 4 -6.41 17.39 -0.17
N LEU A 5 -7.38 17.49 0.75
CA LEU A 5 -7.13 18.01 2.10
C LEU A 5 -6.21 17.07 2.89
N GLY A 6 -6.43 15.75 2.81
CA GLY A 6 -5.56 14.75 3.43
C GLY A 6 -4.10 14.90 2.97
N ILE A 7 -3.88 15.00 1.65
CA ILE A 7 -2.55 15.24 1.07
C ILE A 7 -1.94 16.56 1.57
N ALA A 8 -2.71 17.64 1.58
CA ALA A 8 -2.24 18.95 2.02
C ALA A 8 -1.79 18.93 3.50
N TYR A 9 -2.58 18.34 4.39
CA TYR A 9 -2.21 18.21 5.81
C TYR A 9 -1.04 17.27 6.03
N ASN A 10 -0.91 16.20 5.23
CA ASN A 10 0.24 15.32 5.25
C ASN A 10 1.54 16.09 4.92
N GLY A 11 1.51 16.94 3.88
CA GLY A 11 2.63 17.81 3.52
C GLY A 11 3.00 18.85 4.59
N LYS A 12 2.05 19.21 5.47
CA LYS A 12 2.29 20.08 6.63
C LYS A 12 2.78 19.34 7.88
N GLY A 13 2.84 18.01 7.85
CA GLY A 13 3.15 17.18 9.02
C GLY A 13 2.01 17.08 10.05
N GLU A 14 0.80 17.54 9.70
CA GLU A 14 -0.38 17.46 10.56
C GLU A 14 -1.09 16.11 10.34
N TYR A 15 -0.42 15.03 10.72
CA TYR A 15 -0.81 13.66 10.35
C TYR A 15 -2.17 13.22 10.90
N ASP A 16 -2.59 13.69 12.08
CA ASP A 16 -3.92 13.37 12.63
C ASP A 16 -5.05 13.92 11.75
N LYS A 17 -4.91 15.18 11.32
CA LYS A 17 -5.87 15.77 10.37
C LYS A 17 -5.82 15.08 9.02
N ALA A 18 -4.63 14.70 8.56
CA ALA A 18 -4.48 13.94 7.32
C ALA A 18 -5.25 12.60 7.40
N SER A 19 -5.11 11.85 8.50
CA SER A 19 -5.85 10.60 8.70
C SER A 19 -7.36 10.82 8.75
N ASP A 20 -7.85 11.86 9.42
CA ASP A 20 -9.29 12.17 9.49
C ASP A 20 -9.88 12.40 8.10
N TYR A 21 -9.19 13.18 7.26
CA TYR A 21 -9.66 13.46 5.90
C TYR A 21 -9.57 12.25 4.97
N HIS A 22 -8.53 11.44 5.09
CA HIS A 22 -8.45 10.19 4.32
C HIS A 22 -9.50 9.17 4.77
N GLN A 23 -9.84 9.11 6.05
CA GLN A 23 -10.91 8.25 6.57
C GLN A 23 -12.28 8.69 6.05
N GLN A 24 -12.58 9.99 6.04
CA GLN A 24 -13.82 10.51 5.44
C GLN A 24 -13.91 10.22 3.93
N ALA A 25 -12.78 10.34 3.21
CA ALA A 25 -12.74 9.99 1.79
C ALA A 25 -13.04 8.49 1.57
N LEU A 26 -12.42 7.63 2.37
CA LEU A 26 -12.64 6.19 2.34
C LEU A 26 -14.10 5.82 2.59
N GLU A 27 -14.74 6.40 3.61
CA GLU A 27 -16.16 6.14 3.93
C GLU A 27 -17.09 6.49 2.76
N ILE A 28 -16.83 7.62 2.11
CA ILE A 28 -17.62 8.05 0.94
C ILE A 28 -17.41 7.11 -0.23
N GLN A 29 -16.17 6.71 -0.51
CA GLN A 29 -15.88 5.79 -1.60
C GLN A 29 -16.48 4.41 -1.36
N LEU A 30 -16.35 3.85 -0.14
CA LEU A 30 -16.98 2.59 0.23
C LEU A 30 -18.49 2.62 -0.01
N LYS A 31 -19.15 3.74 0.33
CA LYS A 31 -20.59 3.91 0.10
C LYS A 31 -20.96 4.02 -1.38
N ASN A 32 -20.12 4.64 -2.20
CA ASN A 32 -20.46 4.96 -3.59
C ASN A 32 -20.10 3.86 -4.57
N VAL A 33 -18.93 3.23 -4.39
CA VAL A 33 -18.35 2.29 -5.36
C VAL A 33 -18.11 0.88 -4.78
N GLY A 34 -18.34 0.68 -3.48
CA GLY A 34 -18.13 -0.60 -2.80
C GLY A 34 -16.66 -0.83 -2.42
N ASP A 35 -16.38 -1.99 -1.82
CA ASP A 35 -15.10 -2.30 -1.17
C ASP A 35 -13.95 -2.72 -2.10
N SER A 36 -14.26 -3.03 -3.37
CA SER A 36 -13.32 -3.64 -4.31
C SER A 36 -12.89 -2.68 -5.42
N HIS A 37 -13.20 -1.39 -5.29
CA HIS A 37 -12.86 -0.36 -6.27
C HIS A 37 -11.46 0.23 -6.01
N ASN A 38 -10.73 0.58 -7.08
CA ASN A 38 -9.36 1.13 -6.98
C ASN A 38 -9.29 2.43 -6.16
N ASP A 39 -10.34 3.26 -6.19
CA ASP A 39 -10.43 4.46 -5.35
C ASP A 39 -10.38 4.13 -3.84
N VAL A 40 -11.01 3.03 -3.43
CA VAL A 40 -10.99 2.54 -2.04
C VAL A 40 -9.60 2.04 -1.69
N ALA A 41 -8.95 1.31 -2.60
CA ALA A 41 -7.57 0.87 -2.44
C ALA A 41 -6.60 2.06 -2.27
N SER A 42 -6.77 3.11 -3.08
CA SER A 42 -5.95 4.32 -3.00
C SER A 42 -6.12 5.06 -1.67
N SER A 43 -7.33 5.10 -1.12
CA SER A 43 -7.57 5.68 0.20
C SER A 43 -6.98 4.84 1.33
N TYR A 44 -7.06 3.51 1.24
CA TYR A 44 -6.35 2.63 2.17
C TYR A 44 -4.84 2.84 2.10
N ASP A 45 -4.25 2.91 0.91
CA ASP A 45 -2.81 3.18 0.76
C ASP A 45 -2.41 4.53 1.37
N SER A 46 -3.22 5.56 1.13
CA SER A 46 -3.00 6.90 1.71
C SER A 46 -3.02 6.89 3.24
N LEU A 47 -3.96 6.16 3.86
CA LEU A 47 -3.99 5.96 5.31
C LEU A 47 -2.75 5.21 5.78
N GLY A 48 -2.34 4.15 5.08
CA GLY A 48 -1.12 3.40 5.39
C GLY A 48 0.12 4.32 5.45
N ARG A 49 0.27 5.20 4.44
CA ARG A 49 1.36 6.18 4.40
C ARG A 49 1.31 7.15 5.58
N VAL A 50 0.13 7.66 5.94
CA VAL A 50 -0.03 8.55 7.10
C VAL A 50 0.38 7.84 8.40
N TYR A 51 -0.09 6.61 8.62
CA TYR A 51 0.28 5.86 9.83
C TYR A 51 1.77 5.50 9.87
N CYS A 52 2.41 5.28 8.71
CA CYS A 52 3.85 5.11 8.62
C CYS A 52 4.60 6.39 9.07
N MET A 53 4.13 7.58 8.67
CA MET A 53 4.70 8.85 9.14
C MET A 53 4.51 9.09 10.65
N LYS A 54 3.46 8.50 11.23
CA LYS A 54 3.22 8.50 12.68
C LYS A 54 4.02 7.43 13.44
N ALA A 55 4.83 6.62 12.74
CA ALA A 55 5.48 5.42 13.27
C ALA A 55 4.52 4.38 13.88
N GLU A 56 3.23 4.42 13.52
CA GLU A 56 2.21 3.44 13.90
C GLU A 56 2.22 2.28 12.89
N TYR A 57 3.32 1.52 12.87
CA TYR A 57 3.62 0.57 11.80
C TYR A 57 2.60 -0.58 11.66
N ASP A 58 1.99 -1.05 12.75
CA ASP A 58 0.99 -2.11 12.67
C ASP A 58 -0.28 -1.66 11.92
N LYS A 59 -0.75 -0.44 12.18
CA LYS A 59 -1.86 0.14 11.42
C LYS A 59 -1.47 0.41 9.98
N ALA A 60 -0.26 0.94 9.76
CA ALA A 60 0.24 1.18 8.41
C ALA A 60 0.23 -0.11 7.58
N TYR A 61 0.69 -1.22 8.17
CA TYR A 61 0.68 -2.53 7.55
C TYR A 61 -0.74 -2.98 7.17
N GLU A 62 -1.68 -2.94 8.13
CA GLU A 62 -3.08 -3.33 7.89
C GLU A 62 -3.71 -2.55 6.72
N TYR A 63 -3.46 -1.24 6.66
CA TYR A 63 -3.99 -0.40 5.60
C TYR A 63 -3.36 -0.69 4.23
N HIS A 64 -2.04 -0.86 4.15
CA HIS A 64 -1.38 -1.24 2.90
C HIS A 64 -1.79 -2.65 2.43
N GLU A 65 -2.01 -3.58 3.36
CA GLU A 65 -2.50 -4.93 3.04
C GLU A 65 -3.93 -4.90 2.48
N LYS A 66 -4.81 -4.07 3.02
CA LYS A 66 -6.16 -3.85 2.46
C LYS A 66 -6.12 -3.27 1.05
N ALA A 67 -5.25 -2.29 0.80
CA ALA A 67 -5.06 -1.74 -0.55
C ALA A 67 -4.55 -2.80 -1.54
N LEU A 68 -3.50 -3.52 -1.15
CA LEU A 68 -2.91 -4.60 -1.93
C LEU A 68 -3.95 -5.67 -2.31
N ASN A 69 -4.78 -6.11 -1.36
CA ASN A 69 -5.81 -7.12 -1.59
C ASN A 69 -6.85 -6.70 -2.64
N ILE A 70 -7.13 -5.40 -2.75
CA ILE A 70 -8.04 -4.88 -3.79
C ILE A 70 -7.31 -4.85 -5.13
N TYR A 71 -6.11 -4.27 -5.18
CA TYR A 71 -5.35 -4.16 -6.42
C TYR A 71 -5.02 -5.53 -7.03
N LEU A 72 -4.71 -6.53 -6.21
CA LEU A 72 -4.44 -7.91 -6.66
C LEU A 72 -5.65 -8.57 -7.36
N LYS A 73 -6.89 -8.20 -7.02
CA LYS A 73 -8.09 -8.72 -7.70
C LYS A 73 -8.19 -8.25 -9.15
N GLN A 74 -7.47 -7.18 -9.50
CA GLN A 74 -7.45 -6.54 -10.82
C GLN A 74 -5.99 -6.34 -11.27
N LEU A 75 -5.13 -7.35 -11.03
CA LEU A 75 -3.68 -7.25 -11.19
C LEU A 75 -3.26 -6.78 -12.59
N ASP A 76 -3.94 -7.25 -13.65
CA ASP A 76 -3.61 -6.91 -15.03
C ASP A 76 -3.68 -5.39 -15.30
N GLU A 77 -4.56 -4.68 -14.60
CA GLU A 77 -4.76 -3.23 -14.72
C GLU A 77 -3.97 -2.43 -13.67
N ASN A 78 -3.51 -3.09 -12.60
CA ASN A 78 -2.97 -2.44 -11.39
C ASN A 78 -1.54 -2.88 -11.02
N GLN A 79 -0.74 -3.41 -11.95
CA GLN A 79 0.61 -3.92 -11.64
C GLN A 79 1.51 -2.88 -10.95
N ILE A 80 1.38 -1.60 -11.34
CA ILE A 80 2.12 -0.49 -10.73
C ILE A 80 1.68 -0.30 -9.28
N ASP A 81 0.37 -0.23 -9.03
CA ASP A 81 -0.19 -0.03 -7.68
C ASP A 81 0.14 -1.20 -6.74
N VAL A 82 0.13 -2.44 -7.24
CA VAL A 82 0.56 -3.63 -6.49
C VAL A 82 2.05 -3.52 -6.12
N SER A 83 2.90 -3.11 -7.07
CA SER A 83 4.33 -2.91 -6.82
C SER A 83 4.57 -1.82 -5.77
N LEU A 84 3.82 -0.72 -5.82
CA LEU A 84 3.87 0.35 -4.83
C LEU A 84 3.42 -0.14 -3.44
N CYS A 85 2.36 -0.93 -3.36
CA CYS A 85 1.91 -1.50 -2.09
C CYS A 85 2.98 -2.40 -1.47
N TYR A 86 3.66 -3.23 -2.27
CA TYR A 86 4.80 -4.02 -1.78
C TYR A 86 5.96 -3.15 -1.30
N CYS A 87 6.28 -2.05 -1.99
CA CYS A 87 7.30 -1.09 -1.53
C CYS A 87 6.92 -0.50 -0.17
N HIS A 88 5.65 -0.13 0.00
CA HIS A 88 5.14 0.44 1.24
C HIS A 88 5.16 -0.59 2.39
N LEU A 89 4.73 -1.82 2.14
CA LEU A 89 4.80 -2.92 3.12
C LEU A 89 6.25 -3.23 3.52
N GLY A 90 7.19 -3.27 2.58
CA GLY A 90 8.61 -3.41 2.84
C GLY A 90 9.15 -2.28 3.74
N ASN A 91 8.78 -1.03 3.45
CA ASN A 91 9.13 0.12 4.30
C ASN A 91 8.57 -0.01 5.73
N VAL A 92 7.32 -0.42 5.88
CA VAL A 92 6.69 -0.63 7.18
C VAL A 92 7.42 -1.73 7.96
N LEU A 93 7.76 -2.85 7.32
CA LEU A 93 8.49 -3.95 7.93
C LEU A 93 9.91 -3.54 8.35
N ARG A 94 10.60 -2.72 7.56
CA ARG A 94 11.88 -2.11 7.96
C ARG A 94 11.72 -1.24 9.21
N GLY A 95 10.66 -0.44 9.28
CA GLY A 95 10.32 0.35 10.46
C GLY A 95 10.08 -0.50 11.72
N LYS A 96 9.51 -1.70 11.55
CA LYS A 96 9.31 -2.69 12.62
C LYS A 96 10.56 -3.51 12.97
N GLY A 97 11.63 -3.42 12.18
CA GLY A 97 12.82 -4.28 12.32
C GLY A 97 12.65 -5.69 11.74
N GLU A 98 11.59 -5.96 10.99
CA GLU A 98 11.29 -7.24 10.35
C GLU A 98 11.97 -7.36 8.97
N TYR A 99 13.30 -7.26 8.94
CA TYR A 99 14.07 -7.13 7.70
C TYR A 99 13.95 -8.33 6.74
N VAL A 100 13.85 -9.56 7.26
CA VAL A 100 13.71 -10.76 6.41
C VAL A 100 12.44 -10.67 5.58
N LYS A 101 11.30 -10.36 6.22
CA LYS A 101 10.03 -10.18 5.51
C LYS A 101 10.08 -9.00 4.54
N SER A 102 10.75 -7.90 4.91
CA SER A 102 10.93 -6.77 3.97
C SER A 102 11.62 -7.21 2.68
N ILE A 103 12.64 -8.07 2.76
CA ILE A 103 13.36 -8.57 1.58
C ILE A 103 12.46 -9.46 0.72
N GLU A 104 11.57 -10.24 1.33
CA GLU A 104 10.57 -11.02 0.60
C GLU A 104 9.65 -10.12 -0.24
N TYR A 105 9.18 -9.00 0.32
CA TYR A 105 8.40 -8.00 -0.41
C TYR A 105 9.16 -7.33 -1.56
N ASP A 106 10.45 -7.03 -1.36
CA ASP A 106 11.32 -6.52 -2.43
C ASP A 106 11.47 -7.55 -3.57
N GLY A 107 11.52 -8.84 -3.25
CA GLY A 107 11.51 -9.94 -4.22
C GLY A 107 10.23 -10.00 -5.05
N LEU A 108 9.06 -9.79 -4.42
CA LEU A 108 7.77 -9.80 -5.10
C LEU A 108 7.65 -8.67 -6.14
N ILE A 109 8.22 -7.49 -5.86
CA ILE A 109 8.28 -6.38 -6.82
C ILE A 109 9.08 -6.76 -8.06
N ILE A 110 10.23 -7.42 -7.87
CA ILE A 110 11.07 -7.86 -8.98
C ILE A 110 10.33 -8.88 -9.85
N VAL A 111 9.52 -9.77 -9.26
CA VAL A 111 8.72 -10.74 -10.02
C VAL A 111 7.67 -10.03 -10.87
N ILE A 112 6.96 -9.02 -10.34
CA ILE A 112 5.94 -8.26 -11.07
C ILE A 112 6.57 -7.43 -12.19
N CYS A 113 7.61 -6.64 -11.88
CA CYS A 113 8.32 -5.84 -12.88
C CYS A 113 9.09 -6.68 -13.89
N GLY A 114 9.48 -7.89 -13.50
CA GLY A 114 10.32 -8.83 -14.24
C GLY A 114 9.56 -9.91 -14.99
N GLN A 115 8.28 -9.72 -15.32
CA GLN A 115 7.52 -10.62 -16.20
C GLN A 115 7.98 -10.60 -17.69
N GLY A 116 9.29 -10.45 -17.92
CA GLY A 116 9.99 -11.07 -19.05
C GLY A 116 11.03 -12.06 -18.49
N GLU A 117 11.04 -13.31 -19.00
CA GLU A 117 11.92 -14.50 -18.75
C GLU A 117 12.68 -14.67 -17.40
N ASN A 118 13.27 -13.63 -16.82
CA ASN A 118 14.05 -13.61 -15.59
C ASN A 118 13.22 -13.65 -14.29
N GLY A 119 11.97 -13.14 -14.28
CA GLY A 119 11.13 -13.10 -13.07
C GLY A 119 10.77 -14.49 -12.52
N ASN A 120 10.55 -15.47 -13.41
CA ASN A 120 10.26 -16.86 -13.04
C ASN A 120 11.48 -17.61 -12.48
N MET A 121 12.70 -17.17 -12.82
CA MET A 121 13.93 -17.78 -12.30
C MET A 121 14.20 -17.33 -10.86
N LEU A 122 13.91 -16.07 -10.54
CA LEU A 122 14.06 -15.51 -9.20
C LEU A 122 13.01 -16.08 -8.23
N TRP A 123 11.77 -16.28 -8.66
CA TRP A 123 10.72 -16.90 -7.83
C TRP A 123 11.20 -18.25 -7.27
N LYS A 124 11.83 -19.11 -8.09
CA LYS A 124 12.34 -20.43 -7.67
C LYS A 124 13.50 -20.39 -6.66
N ILE A 125 14.22 -19.27 -6.56
CA ILE A 125 15.34 -19.11 -5.63
C ILE A 125 14.84 -18.72 -4.23
N PHE A 126 13.72 -18.00 -4.12
CA PHE A 126 13.19 -17.54 -2.84
C PHE A 126 12.37 -18.59 -2.07
N ILE A 127 12.02 -19.74 -2.68
CA ILE A 127 11.17 -20.80 -2.09
C ILE A 127 11.90 -22.12 -1.84
N ASN A 128 13.21 -22.19 -2.10
CA ASN A 128 14.09 -23.32 -1.76
C ASN A 128 15.14 -22.87 -0.75
#